data_AF-A0A7I8DIQ8-F1
#
_entry.id   AF-A0A7I8DIQ8-F1
#
_cell.length_a   1.000
_cell.length_b   1.000
_cell.length_c   1.000
_cell.angle_alpha   90.00
_cell.angle_beta   90.00
_cell.angle_gamma   90.00
#
_symmetry.space_group_name_H-M   'P 1'
#
loop_
_entity.id
_entity.type
_entity.pdbx_description
1 polymer ?
#
loop_
_entity_poly.entity_id
_entity_poly.type
_entity_poly.pdbx_seq_one_letter_code
_entity_poly.pdbx_strand_id
1 'polypeptide(L)' 'MQYRILRRKFRLPVKIVIGVQKFPFCSHAWLVWKQGDKAVFELNENIIRYTIIFDSDNLI' A
#
# COMPACT_ATOMS: atom_id res chain seq x y z
N MET A 1 -2.71 -7.09 -9.21
CA MET A 1 -1.79 -7.67 -10.23
C MET A 1 -0.40 -7.02 -10.20
N GLN A 2 -0.30 -5.70 -9.97
CA GLN A 2 0.97 -4.97 -10.00
C GLN A 2 2.00 -5.47 -8.98
N TYR A 3 1.59 -5.82 -7.74
CA TYR A 3 2.49 -6.34 -6.71
C TYR A 3 3.35 -7.52 -7.20
N ARG A 4 2.71 -8.53 -7.80
CA ARG A 4 3.38 -9.73 -8.29
C ARG A 4 4.38 -9.39 -9.40
N ILE A 5 4.04 -8.46 -10.28
CA ILE A 5 4.91 -8.04 -11.38
C ILE A 5 6.14 -7.32 -10.82
N LEU A 6 5.94 -6.30 -9.97
CA LEU A 6 7.04 -5.53 -9.38
C LEU A 6 7.97 -6.42 -8.55
N ARG A 7 7.41 -7.29 -7.70
CA ARG A 7 8.21 -8.12 -6.81
C ARG A 7 8.86 -9.32 -7.51
N ARG A 8 8.14 -10.04 -8.39
CA ARG A 8 8.68 -11.25 -9.05
C ARG A 8 9.48 -10.96 -10.30
N LYS A 9 9.02 -10.02 -11.15
CA LYS A 9 9.66 -9.74 -12.45
C LYS A 9 10.78 -8.72 -12.32
N PHE A 10 10.52 -7.64 -11.58
CA PHE A 10 11.48 -6.52 -11.45
C PHE A 10 12.27 -6.52 -10.14
N ARG A 11 11.97 -7.45 -9.21
CA ARG A 11 12.60 -7.54 -7.88
C ARG A 11 12.58 -6.21 -7.10
N LEU A 12 11.57 -5.39 -7.36
CA LEU A 12 11.44 -4.08 -6.74
C LEU A 12 10.96 -4.23 -5.29
N PRO A 13 11.55 -3.47 -4.34
CA PRO A 13 11.22 -3.57 -2.93
C PRO A 13 9.93 -2.81 -2.63
N VAL A 14 8.79 -3.46 -2.89
CA VAL A 14 7.45 -2.94 -2.62
C VAL A 14 6.70 -3.81 -1.61
N LYS A 15 5.81 -3.18 -0.85
CA LYS A 15 4.89 -3.81 0.12
C LYS A 15 3.44 -3.44 -0.20
N ILE A 16 2.51 -4.31 0.17
CA ILE A 16 1.07 -4.04 0.10
C ILE A 16 0.62 -3.53 1.46
N VAL A 17 -0.12 -2.43 1.45
CA VAL A 17 -0.74 -1.85 2.62
C VAL A 17 -2.25 -1.81 2.41
N ILE A 18 -3.02 -2.15 3.44
CA ILE A 18 -4.48 -2.00 3.45
C ILE A 18 -4.83 -1.04 4.58
N GLY A 19 -5.60 -0.02 4.25
CA GLY A 19 -6.10 0.94 5.21
C GLY A 19 -7.62 1.08 5.16
N VAL A 20 -8.18 1.60 6.25
CA VAL A 20 -9.62 1.86 6.39
C VAL A 20 -9.84 3.29 6.84
N GLN A 21 -10.82 3.95 6.24
CA GLN A 21 -11.33 5.26 6.64
C GLN A 21 -12.67 5.06 7.36
N LYS A 22 -12.88 5.73 8.50
CA LYS A 22 -14.12 5.60 9.31
C LYS A 22 -15.34 6.28 8.69
N PHE A 23 -15.18 7.43 8.02
CA PHE A 23 -16.29 8.15 7.38
C PHE A 23 -15.85 8.88 6.08
N PRO A 24 -16.50 8.61 4.93
CA PRO A 24 -17.34 7.42 4.69
C PRO A 24 -16.55 6.13 4.98
N PHE A 25 -17.24 5.05 5.35
CA PHE A 25 -16.56 3.78 5.62
C PHE A 25 -16.02 3.20 4.30
N CYS A 26 -14.70 3.29 4.12
CA CYS A 26 -14.03 2.86 2.89
C CYS A 26 -12.77 2.08 3.26
N SER A 27 -12.56 0.94 2.60
CA SER A 27 -11.29 0.22 2.65
C SER A 27 -10.54 0.44 1.34
N HIS A 28 -9.24 0.69 1.43
CA HIS A 28 -8.38 0.86 0.27
C HIS A 28 -7.10 0.05 0.43
N ALA A 29 -6.59 -0.49 -0.68
CA ALA A 29 -5.38 -1.29 -0.72
C ALA A 29 -4.43 -0.75 -1.79
N TRP A 30 -3.23 -0.38 -1.37
CA TRP A 30 -2.25 0.26 -2.24
C TRP A 30 -0.85 -0.31 -2.05
N LEU A 31 0.04 0.06 -2.98
CA LEU A 31 1.43 -0.35 -2.97
C LEU A 31 2.30 0.77 -2.42
N VAL A 32 3.23 0.42 -1.55
CA VAL A 32 4.19 1.35 -0.94
C VAL A 32 5.60 0.83 -1.17
N TRP A 33 6.56 1.74 -1.33
CA TRP A 33 7.98 1.37 -1.36
C TRP A 33 8.45 0.92 0.04
N LYS A 34 9.30 -0.10 0.14
CA LYS A 34 9.77 -0.56 1.46
C LYS A 34 10.59 0.49 2.22
N GLN A 35 11.26 1.39 1.49
CA GLN A 35 12.17 2.39 2.06
C GLN A 35 11.51 3.75 2.29
N GLY A 36 10.18 3.85 2.23
CA GLY A 36 9.50 5.09 2.57
C GLY A 36 7.99 5.02 2.45
N ASP A 37 7.30 6.09 2.82
CA ASP A 37 5.83 6.11 2.88
C ASP A 37 5.16 6.50 1.56
N LYS A 38 5.93 6.53 0.46
CA LYS A 38 5.40 6.92 -0.85
C LYS A 38 4.68 5.76 -1.50
N ALA A 39 3.45 6.02 -1.92
CA ALA A 39 2.71 5.09 -2.76
C ALA A 39 3.38 4.95 -4.14
N VAL A 40 3.35 3.74 -4.69
CA VAL A 40 4.06 3.39 -5.94
C VAL A 40 3.36 3.94 -7.18
N PHE A 41 2.04 4.03 -7.16
CA PHE A 41 1.22 4.44 -8.32
C PHE A 41 0.17 5.51 -7.99
N GLU A 42 0.05 5.93 -6.73
CA GLU A 42 -0.93 6.94 -6.35
C GLU A 42 -0.23 8.29 -6.28
N LEU A 43 -0.42 9.08 -7.33
CA LEU A 43 0.16 10.41 -7.42
C LEU A 43 -0.59 11.44 -6.57
N ASN A 44 -1.84 11.19 -6.17
CA ASN A 44 -2.70 12.22 -5.56
C ASN A 44 -3.88 11.68 -4.71
N GLU A 45 -3.92 10.39 -4.36
CA GLU A 45 -4.97 9.93 -3.44
C GLU A 45 -4.67 10.45 -2.03
N ASN A 46 -5.70 10.91 -1.32
CA ASN A 46 -5.56 11.43 0.05
C ASN A 46 -5.51 10.25 1.03
N ILE A 47 -4.46 9.42 0.89
CA ILE A 47 -4.24 8.21 1.69
C ILE A 47 -4.07 8.53 3.18
N ILE A 48 -3.75 9.79 3.50
CA ILE A 48 -3.61 10.32 4.87
C ILE A 48 -4.84 10.02 5.73
N ARG A 49 -6.03 9.89 5.13
CA ARG A 49 -7.28 9.63 5.86
C ARG A 49 -7.51 8.15 6.22
N TYR A 50 -6.68 7.25 5.69
CA TYR A 50 -6.79 5.82 5.96
C TYR A 50 -5.88 5.42 7.13
N THR A 51 -6.46 4.74 8.10
CA THR A 51 -5.68 4.06 9.14
C THR A 51 -5.21 2.71 8.60
N ILE A 52 -3.90 2.48 8.58
CA ILE A 52 -3.31 1.21 8.13
C ILE A 52 -3.71 0.11 9.11
N ILE A 53 -4.34 -0.95 8.59
CA ILE A 53 -4.72 -2.15 9.36
C ILE A 53 -3.94 -3.40 8.95
N PHE A 54 -3.27 -3.36 7.80
CA PHE A 54 -2.46 -4.45 7.30
C PHE A 54 -1.25 -3.90 6.55
N ASP A 55 -0.08 -4.49 6.84
CA ASP A 55 1.17 -4.26 6.13
C ASP A 55 1.81 -5.62 5.84
N SER A 56 2.04 -5.93 4.56
CA SER A 56 2.61 -7.20 4.14
C SER A 56 4.04 -7.45 4.63
N ASP A 57 4.75 -6.41 5.07
CA ASP A 57 6.08 -6.54 5.66
C ASP A 57 6.05 -6.82 7.16
N ASN A 58 4.95 -6.49 7.86
CA ASN A 58 4.75 -6.76 9.29
C ASN A 58 3.86 -7.99 9.53
N LEU A 59 3.81 -8.92 8.57
CA LEU A 59 3.24 -10.24 8.81
C LEU A 59 4.14 -10.97 9.80
N ILE A 60 3.66 -11.09 11.04
CA ILE A 60 4.18 -12.01 12.08
C ILE A 60 4.24 -13.43 11.50
#